data_AF-A0AB35YJF7-F1
#
_entry.id   AF-A0AB35YJF7-F1
#
_cell.length_a   1.000
_cell.length_b   1.000
_cell.length_c   1.000
_cell.angle_alpha   90.00
_cell.angle_beta   90.00
_cell.angle_gamma   90.00
#
_symmetry.space_group_name_H-M   'P 1'
#
loop_
_entity.id
_entity.type
_entity.pdbx_description
1 polymer ?
#
loop_
_entity_poly.entity_id
_entity_poly.type
_entity_poly.pdbx_seq_one_letter_code
_entity_poly.pdbx_strand_id
1 'polypeptide(L)'
;MIKVSGKRSNTMSVFLELIRIIFICIVFGFLIWGVVKSIYSTLQINIGNDNGWLPGIAVYIILFVLYRNKLQFSGFYEGPNQKKLSKKLTLTLISSSILLLIIPTIIK
;
A
#
# COMPACT_ATOMS: atom_id res chain seq x y z
N MET A 1 11.32 -39.95 -6.96
CA MET A 1 11.78 -38.88 -7.87
C MET A 1 10.58 -38.01 -8.24
N ILE A 2 10.27 -37.00 -7.42
CA ILE A 2 9.08 -36.14 -7.60
C ILE A 2 9.46 -35.02 -8.56
N LYS A 3 8.81 -35.01 -9.73
CA LYS A 3 8.92 -33.96 -10.73
C LYS A 3 8.30 -32.69 -10.14
N VAL A 4 9.12 -31.83 -9.54
CA VAL A 4 8.72 -30.47 -9.16
C VAL A 4 8.47 -29.73 -10.47
N SER A 5 7.22 -29.74 -10.92
CA SER A 5 6.75 -28.94 -12.04
C SER A 5 6.81 -27.48 -11.62
N GLY A 6 7.96 -26.83 -11.86
CA GLY A 6 8.07 -25.39 -11.78
C GLY A 6 7.07 -24.77 -12.74
N LYS A 7 6.00 -24.19 -12.19
CA LYS A 7 4.97 -23.46 -12.94
C LYS A 7 5.67 -22.36 -13.73
N ARG A 8 5.75 -22.53 -15.07
CA ARG A 8 6.39 -21.57 -15.97
C ARG A 8 5.57 -20.28 -15.90
N SER A 9 6.17 -19.22 -15.38
CA SER A 9 5.57 -17.88 -15.42
C SER A 9 5.42 -17.46 -16.87
N ASN A 10 4.20 -17.34 -17.37
CA ASN A 10 3.97 -16.79 -18.69
C ASN A 10 4.05 -15.26 -18.58
N THR A 11 4.75 -14.59 -19.50
CA THR A 11 4.89 -13.11 -19.53
C THR A 11 3.54 -12.38 -19.43
N MET A 12 2.48 -13.00 -19.97
CA MET A 12 1.09 -12.52 -19.87
C MET A 12 0.56 -12.48 -18.43
N SER A 13 0.93 -13.45 -17.58
CA SER A 13 0.51 -13.51 -16.19
C SER A 13 1.14 -12.37 -15.36
N VAL A 14 2.39 -12.02 -15.64
CA VAL A 14 3.08 -10.90 -14.99
C VAL A 14 2.45 -9.56 -15.38
N PHE A 15 2.07 -9.40 -16.65
CA PHE A 15 1.40 -8.18 -17.13
C PHE A 15 0.03 -7.97 -16.46
N LEU A 16 -0.76 -9.03 -16.34
CA LEU A 16 -2.06 -8.99 -15.65
C LEU A 16 -1.92 -8.66 -14.15
N GLU A 17 -0.85 -9.13 -13.50
CA GLU A 17 -0.57 -8.73 -12.11
C GLU A 17 -0.21 -7.27 -11.98
N LEU A 18 0.58 -6.71 -12.90
CA LEU A 18 0.90 -5.29 -12.90
C LEU A 18 -0.36 -4.42 -13.04
N ILE A 19 -1.26 -4.78 -13.96
CA ILE A 19 -2.55 -4.11 -14.12
C ILE A 19 -3.36 -4.18 -12.82
N ARG A 20 -3.41 -5.34 -12.18
CA ARG A 20 -4.11 -5.51 -10.90
C ARG A 20 -3.50 -4.66 -9.79
N ILE A 21 -2.17 -4.55 -9.71
CA ILE A 21 -1.49 -3.67 -8.76
C ILE A 21 -1.92 -2.23 -8.98
N ILE A 22 -1.86 -1.74 -10.22
CA ILE A 22 -2.26 -0.38 -10.58
C ILE A 22 -3.72 -0.13 -10.21
N PHE A 23 -4.61 -1.06 -10.53
CA PHE A 23 -6.03 -0.97 -10.20
C PHE A 23 -6.26 -0.88 -8.68
N ILE A 24 -5.61 -1.75 -7.90
CA ILE A 24 -5.67 -1.72 -6.43
C ILE A 24 -5.14 -0.39 -5.90
N CYS A 25 -3.99 0.07 -6.42
CA CYS A 25 -3.39 1.35 -6.01
C CYS A 25 -4.33 2.53 -6.23
N ILE A 26 -5.00 2.58 -7.38
CA ILE A 26 -5.94 3.66 -7.70
C ILE A 26 -7.18 3.58 -6.80
N VAL A 27 -7.82 2.41 -6.71
CA VAL A 27 -9.08 2.25 -5.95
C VAL A 27 -8.86 2.44 -4.46
N PHE A 28 -7.91 1.72 -3.86
CA PHE A 28 -7.62 1.86 -2.43
C PHE A 28 -6.95 3.18 -2.11
N GLY A 29 -6.08 3.69 -3.00
CA GLY A 29 -5.45 5.00 -2.81
C GLY A 29 -6.49 6.11 -2.74
N PHE A 30 -7.45 6.12 -3.67
CA PHE A 30 -8.55 7.07 -3.65
C PHE A 30 -9.44 6.92 -2.40
N LEU A 31 -9.80 5.70 -2.02
CA LEU A 31 -10.61 5.44 -0.82
C LEU A 31 -9.93 5.93 0.46
N ILE A 32 -8.66 5.54 0.67
CA ILE A 32 -7.90 5.93 1.86
C ILE A 32 -7.69 7.46 1.85
N TRP A 33 -7.36 8.05 0.71
CA TRP A 33 -7.19 9.49 0.58
C TRP A 33 -8.48 10.27 0.91
N GLY A 34 -9.64 9.77 0.47
CA GLY A 34 -10.94 10.34 0.82
C GLY A 34 -11.19 10.34 2.32
N VAL A 35 -10.89 9.23 3.00
CA VAL A 35 -11.00 9.12 4.47
C VAL A 35 -10.06 10.09 5.16
N VAL A 36 -8.79 10.14 4.74
CA VAL A 36 -7.78 11.08 5.25
C VAL A 36 -8.32 12.50 5.10
N LYS A 37 -8.69 12.94 3.88
CA LYS A 37 -9.20 14.29 3.64
C LYS A 37 -10.40 14.63 4.53
N SER A 38 -11.31 13.68 4.74
CA SER A 38 -12.45 13.86 5.66
C SER A 38 -12.01 14.09 7.10
N ILE A 39 -11.06 13.31 7.62
CA ILE A 39 -10.54 13.45 8.99
C ILE A 39 -9.91 14.83 9.19
N TYR A 40 -9.02 15.26 8.29
CA TYR A 40 -8.36 16.56 8.41
C TYR A 40 -9.32 17.72 8.22
N SER A 41 -10.35 17.57 7.37
CA SER A 41 -11.40 18.58 7.22
C SER A 41 -12.18 18.77 8.53
N THR A 42 -12.48 17.67 9.25
CA THR A 42 -13.11 17.74 10.59
C THR A 42 -12.20 18.41 11.61
N LEU A 43 -10.88 18.25 11.47
CA LEU A 43 -9.87 18.90 12.30
C LEU A 43 -9.57 20.34 11.87
N GLN A 44 -10.25 20.87 10.84
CA GLN A 44 -10.03 22.21 10.26
C GLN A 44 -8.59 22.44 9.76
N ILE A 45 -7.88 21.38 9.36
CA ILE A 45 -6.51 21.46 8.86
C ILE A 45 -6.54 21.51 7.33
N ASN A 46 -5.91 22.55 6.76
CA ASN A 46 -5.91 22.77 5.33
C ASN A 46 -4.71 22.06 4.66
N ILE A 47 -4.93 20.80 4.31
CA ILE A 47 -3.92 19.95 3.65
C ILE A 47 -3.72 20.29 2.16
N GLY A 48 -4.47 21.26 1.61
CA GLY A 48 -4.53 21.54 0.17
C GLY A 48 -3.33 22.31 -0.41
N ASN A 49 -2.59 23.06 0.41
CA ASN A 49 -1.48 23.89 -0.06
C ASN A 49 -0.12 23.24 0.20
N ASP A 50 0.34 23.24 1.45
CA ASP A 50 1.78 23.10 1.72
C ASP A 50 2.17 21.90 2.59
N ASN A 51 1.21 21.15 3.15
CA ASN A 51 1.50 19.96 3.98
C ASN A 51 0.83 18.66 3.46
N GLY A 52 0.15 18.72 2.31
CA GLY A 52 -0.60 17.59 1.71
C GLY A 52 0.22 16.36 1.31
N TRP A 53 1.53 16.54 1.16
CA TRP A 53 2.45 15.51 0.70
C TRP A 53 2.81 14.52 1.80
N LEU A 54 2.85 14.95 3.08
CA LEU A 54 3.12 14.06 4.22
C LEU A 54 2.02 12.99 4.39
N PRO A 55 0.71 13.35 4.45
CA PRO A 55 -0.35 12.36 4.47
C PRO A 55 -0.39 11.51 3.19
N GLY A 56 -0.06 12.09 2.04
CA GLY A 56 0.03 11.35 0.78
C GLY A 56 1.07 10.22 0.83
N ILE A 57 2.27 10.51 1.34
CA ILE A 57 3.33 9.51 1.56
C ILE A 57 2.87 8.43 2.53
N ALA A 58 2.18 8.80 3.62
CA ALA A 58 1.64 7.84 4.57
C ALA A 58 0.62 6.88 3.91
N VAL A 59 -0.27 7.39 3.06
CA VAL A 59 -1.23 6.58 2.31
C VAL A 59 -0.52 5.57 1.40
N TYR A 60 0.53 6.00 0.69
CA TYR A 60 1.31 5.08 -0.14
C TYR A 60 2.01 3.98 0.68
N ILE A 61 2.54 4.31 1.87
CA ILE A 61 3.16 3.32 2.77
C ILE A 61 2.12 2.29 3.23
N ILE A 62 0.93 2.75 3.68
CA ILE A 62 -0.17 1.87 4.10
C ILE A 62 -0.58 0.94 2.95
N LEU A 63 -0.75 1.51 1.76
CA LEU A 63 -1.16 0.75 0.57
C LEU A 63 -0.11 -0.28 0.16
N PHE A 64 1.18 0.07 0.22
CA PHE A 64 2.29 -0.85 -0.03
C PHE A 64 2.28 -2.01 0.97
N VAL A 65 2.11 -1.74 2.27
CA VAL A 65 2.06 -2.76 3.31
C VAL A 65 0.84 -3.69 3.12
N LEU A 66 -0.34 -3.12 2.86
CA LEU A 66 -1.57 -3.88 2.61
C LEU A 66 -1.42 -4.78 1.38
N TYR A 67 -0.84 -4.24 0.31
CA TYR A 67 -0.57 -4.98 -0.90
C TYR A 67 0.38 -6.15 -0.64
N ARG A 68 1.58 -5.88 -0.10
CA ARG A 68 2.62 -6.89 0.12
C ARG A 68 2.23 -7.98 1.13
N ASN A 69 1.33 -7.72 2.06
CA ASN A 69 0.98 -8.69 3.12
C ASN A 69 -0.31 -9.49 2.86
N LYS A 70 -1.29 -8.89 2.16
CA LYS A 70 -2.60 -9.50 1.97
C LYS A 70 -2.96 -9.63 0.49
N LEU A 71 -2.96 -8.51 -0.23
CA LEU A 71 -3.50 -8.49 -1.60
C LEU A 71 -2.59 -9.16 -2.62
N GLN A 72 -1.28 -9.27 -2.38
CA GLN A 72 -0.35 -9.96 -3.27
C GLN A 72 -0.62 -11.48 -3.32
N PHE A 73 -1.07 -12.10 -2.22
CA PHE A 73 -1.27 -13.57 -2.13
C PHE A 73 -2.58 -14.07 -2.74
N SER A 74 -3.49 -13.16 -3.09
CA SER A 74 -4.69 -13.51 -3.86
C SER A 74 -4.39 -13.61 -5.38
N GLY A 75 -3.10 -13.58 -5.76
CA GLY A 75 -2.57 -13.49 -7.12
C GLY A 75 -2.85 -14.71 -8.00
N PHE A 76 -2.69 -14.53 -9.31
CA PHE A 76 -2.66 -15.65 -10.26
C PHE A 76 -1.23 -16.21 -10.43
N TYR A 77 -0.23 -15.43 -10.04
CA TYR A 77 1.16 -15.85 -9.95
C TYR A 77 1.45 -16.34 -8.52
N GLU A 78 2.22 -17.42 -8.42
CA GLU A 78 2.82 -17.89 -7.16
C GLU A 78 4.32 -17.94 -7.41
N GLY A 79 4.97 -16.77 -7.38
CA GLY A 79 6.42 -16.67 -7.56
C GLY A 79 7.17 -17.12 -6.30
N PRO A 80 8.38 -17.71 -6.43
CA PRO A 80 9.21 -18.13 -5.28
C PRO A 80 9.60 -16.95 -4.35
N ASN A 81 9.48 -15.71 -4.84
CA ASN A 81 9.76 -14.47 -4.11
C ASN A 81 8.51 -13.84 -3.45
N GLN A 82 7.35 -14.51 -3.48
CA GLN A 82 6.16 -14.05 -2.74
C GLN A 82 6.28 -14.39 -1.26
N LYS A 83 7.00 -13.53 -0.53
CA LYS A 83 7.10 -13.61 0.93
C LYS A 83 6.43 -12.39 1.54
N LYS A 84 5.63 -12.62 2.57
CA LYS A 84 5.06 -11.55 3.41
C LYS A 84 6.20 -10.73 3.97
N LEU A 85 5.97 -9.43 4.17
CA LEU A 85 6.91 -8.63 4.94
C LEU A 85 7.05 -9.26 6.32
N SER A 86 8.26 -9.25 6.88
CA SER A 86 8.46 -9.62 8.27
C SER A 86 7.54 -8.79 9.15
N LYS A 87 6.99 -9.38 10.23
CA LYS A 87 6.09 -8.70 11.16
C LYS A 87 6.73 -7.41 11.70
N LYS A 88 8.06 -7.42 11.94
CA LYS A 88 8.83 -6.27 12.38
C LYS A 88 8.77 -5.13 11.36
N LEU A 89 9.07 -5.42 10.09
CA LEU A 89 9.05 -4.42 9.01
C LEU A 89 7.64 -3.88 8.77
N THR A 90 6.63 -4.76 8.78
CA THR A 90 5.23 -4.35 8.68
C THR A 90 4.86 -3.37 9.79
N LEU A 91 5.24 -3.67 11.03
CA LEU A 91 4.96 -2.81 12.18
C LEU A 91 5.70 -1.47 12.08
N THR A 92 6.96 -1.47 11.66
CA THR A 92 7.73 -0.22 11.51
C THR A 92 7.16 0.68 10.41
N LEU A 93 6.75 0.12 9.27
CA LEU A 93 6.14 0.90 8.18
C LEU A 93 4.77 1.45 8.58
N ILE A 94 3.95 0.65 9.27
CA ILE A 94 2.66 1.13 9.77
C ILE A 94 2.88 2.23 10.81
N SER A 95 3.78 2.01 11.77
CA SER A 95 4.11 3.01 12.80
C SER A 95 4.60 4.32 12.17
N SER A 96 5.51 4.26 11.20
CA SER A 96 5.98 5.46 10.51
C SER A 96 4.84 6.16 9.75
N SER A 97 3.97 5.41 9.06
CA SER A 97 2.82 6.00 8.36
C SER A 97 1.87 6.74 9.31
N ILE A 98 1.64 6.20 10.51
CA ILE A 98 0.82 6.85 11.54
C ILE A 98 1.49 8.14 12.02
N LEU A 99 2.81 8.12 12.27
CA LEU A 99 3.55 9.33 12.63
C LEU A 99 3.45 10.41 11.54
N LEU A 100 3.60 10.04 10.27
CA LEU A 100 3.45 10.93 9.12
C LEU A 100 2.05 11.56 9.02
N LEU A 101 1.00 10.86 9.45
CA LEU A 101 -0.35 11.42 9.53
C LEU A 101 -0.52 12.39 10.72
N ILE A 102 0.19 12.18 11.82
CA ILE A 102 0.06 13.02 13.02
C ILE A 102 0.87 14.32 12.87
N ILE A 103 2.01 14.31 12.18
CA ILE A 103 2.88 15.49 12.06
C ILE A 103 2.13 16.76 11.62
N PRO A 104 1.30 16.75 10.56
CA PRO A 104 0.59 17.96 10.13
C PRO A 104 -0.47 18.44 11.12
N THR A 105 -0.96 17.58 12.04
CA THR A 105 -1.91 17.99 13.06
C THR A 105 -1.25 18.70 14.24
N ILE A 106 0.04 18.45 14.47
CA ILE A 106 0.83 19.11 15.52
C ILE A 106 1.39 20.45 15.05
N ILE A 107 1.86 20.52 13.81
CA ILE A 107 2.59 21.69 13.30
C ILE A 107 1.66 22.89 13.04
N LYS A 108 0.37 22.65 12.81
CA LYS A 108 -0.70 23.61 12.49
C LYS A 108 -0.47 24.45 11.25
#